data_AF-Q1W4E5-F1
#
_entry.id   AF-Q1W4E5-F1
#
_cell.length_a   1.000
_cell.length_b   1.000
_cell.length_c   1.000
_cell.angle_alpha   90.00
_cell.angle_beta   90.00
_cell.angle_gamma   90.00
#
_symmetry.space_group_name_H-M   'P 1'
#
loop_
_entity.id
_entity.type
_entity.pdbx_description
1 polymer ?
#
loop_
_entity_poly.entity_id
_entity_poly.type
_entity_poly.pdbx_seq_one_letter_code
_entity_poly.pdbx_strand_id
1 'polypeptide(L)'
;FCCMQHDAPSGGDTLVGSLVEAYNRLSPKMKEFVCGLKAVHSSAVMAAKAARVGGASRRNEIESLHPLVTVHPATGSKSLYINPERMTYIEGLRNEESDNMLKFLSDHVKLGA
;
A
#
# COMPACT_ATOMS: atom_id res chain seq x y z
N PHE A 1 -0.40 3.02 18.66
CA PHE A 1 -1.84 2.71 18.65
C PHE A 1 -2.38 3.00 20.04
N CYS A 2 -3.41 3.84 20.16
CA CYS A 2 -4.07 4.10 21.45
C CYS A 2 -5.46 3.47 21.39
N CYS A 3 -5.73 2.50 22.26
CA CYS A 3 -7.03 1.86 22.37
C CYS A 3 -7.94 2.74 23.23
N MET A 4 -9.05 3.22 22.65
CA MET A 4 -10.03 4.03 23.38
C MET A 4 -11.10 3.15 24.06
N GLN A 5 -11.37 1.97 23.51
CA GLN A 5 -12.42 1.06 23.94
C GLN A 5 -12.11 -0.35 23.40
N HIS A 6 -12.16 -1.36 24.28
CA HIS A 6 -12.02 -2.78 23.94
C HIS A 6 -13.08 -3.57 24.72
N ASP A 7 -14.21 -3.79 24.07
CA ASP A 7 -15.47 -4.27 24.62
C ASP A 7 -15.93 -5.58 23.95
N ALA A 8 -15.09 -6.18 23.10
CA ALA A 8 -15.34 -7.49 22.52
C ALA A 8 -14.70 -8.60 23.39
N PRO A 9 -15.44 -9.65 23.78
CA PRO A 9 -14.91 -10.77 24.58
C PRO A 9 -13.86 -11.62 23.83
N SER A 10 -13.78 -11.48 22.50
CA SER A 10 -12.70 -11.99 21.65
C SER A 10 -12.67 -11.22 20.32
N GLY A 11 -11.52 -11.23 19.63
CA GLY A 11 -11.32 -10.50 18.37
C GLY A 11 -10.87 -9.05 18.56
N GLY A 12 -10.69 -8.32 17.45
CA GLY A 12 -10.18 -6.95 17.44
C GLY A 12 -8.66 -6.81 17.28
N ASP A 13 -7.97 -7.92 16.99
CA ASP A 13 -6.53 -7.90 16.71
C ASP A 13 -6.22 -7.01 15.49
N THR A 14 -5.16 -6.21 15.60
CA THR A 14 -4.62 -5.44 14.49
C THR A 14 -3.31 -6.07 14.04
N LEU A 15 -3.31 -6.65 12.85
CA LEU A 15 -2.10 -7.17 12.23
C LEU A 15 -1.24 -6.02 11.70
N VAL A 16 0.07 -6.10 11.93
CA VAL A 16 1.06 -5.14 11.43
C VAL A 16 2.18 -5.88 10.74
N GLY A 17 2.66 -5.34 9.62
CA GLY A 17 3.76 -5.91 8.83
C GLY A 17 4.85 -4.89 8.55
N SER A 18 6.11 -5.33 8.52
CA SER A 18 7.25 -4.46 8.22
C SER A 18 7.47 -4.34 6.71
N LEU A 19 7.22 -3.15 6.16
CA LEU A 19 7.48 -2.84 4.75
C LEU A 19 8.98 -2.67 4.43
N VAL A 20 9.81 -2.45 5.46
CA VAL A 20 11.27 -2.50 5.35
C VAL A 20 11.72 -3.94 5.10
N GLU A 21 11.18 -4.90 5.85
CA GLU A 21 11.56 -6.30 5.62
C GLU A 21 10.95 -6.88 4.36
N ALA A 22 9.76 -6.44 3.98
CA ALA A 22 9.22 -6.78 2.67
C ALA A 22 10.17 -6.33 1.54
N TYR A 23 10.75 -5.13 1.65
CA TYR A 23 11.78 -4.66 0.72
C TYR A 23 13.03 -5.54 0.78
N ASN A 24 13.54 -5.87 1.97
CA ASN A 24 14.76 -6.64 2.13
C ASN A 24 14.66 -8.06 1.58
N ARG A 25 13.48 -8.69 1.64
CA ARG A 25 13.21 -10.03 1.07
C ARG A 25 13.19 -10.07 -0.46
N LEU A 26 12.99 -8.93 -1.12
CA LEU A 26 13.02 -8.90 -2.59
C LEU A 26 14.39 -9.29 -3.13
N SER A 27 14.37 -10.00 -4.26
CA SER A 27 15.58 -10.32 -5.00
C SER A 27 16.29 -9.03 -5.46
N PRO A 28 17.63 -9.04 -5.63
CA PRO A 28 18.37 -7.86 -6.06
C PRO A 28 17.83 -7.24 -7.36
N LYS A 29 17.50 -8.08 -8.34
CA LYS A 29 16.90 -7.63 -9.61
C LYS A 29 15.55 -6.97 -9.43
N MET A 30 14.72 -7.49 -8.52
CA MET A 30 13.42 -6.87 -8.26
C MET A 30 13.58 -5.53 -7.55
N LYS A 31 14.53 -5.42 -6.62
CA LYS A 31 14.87 -4.14 -5.97
C LYS A 31 15.30 -3.09 -6.98
N GLU A 32 16.13 -3.46 -7.97
CA GLU A 32 16.54 -2.57 -9.06
C GLU A 32 15.35 -2.14 -9.92
N PHE A 33 14.48 -3.09 -10.26
CA PHE A 33 13.30 -2.81 -11.09
C PHE A 33 12.31 -1.85 -10.41
N VAL A 34 12.00 -2.06 -9.13
CA VAL A 34 11.07 -1.18 -8.39
C VAL A 34 11.71 0.15 -7.99
N CYS A 35 13.04 0.25 -8.07
CA CYS A 35 13.77 1.47 -7.76
C CYS A 35 13.54 2.50 -8.88
N GLY A 36 12.83 3.58 -8.56
CA GLY A 36 12.53 4.68 -9.49
C GLY A 36 11.12 4.64 -10.08
N LEU A 37 10.39 3.53 -9.90
CA LEU A 37 8.98 3.45 -10.24
C LEU A 37 8.13 4.24 -9.24
N LYS A 38 7.03 4.79 -9.77
CA LYS A 38 6.05 5.55 -9.00
C LYS A 38 4.66 4.99 -9.23
N ALA A 39 3.84 4.98 -8.21
CA ALA A 39 2.47 4.51 -8.25
C ALA A 39 1.50 5.64 -7.94
N VAL A 40 0.34 5.59 -8.58
CA VAL A 40 -0.77 6.50 -8.32
C VAL A 40 -1.62 5.95 -7.19
N HIS A 41 -1.81 6.77 -6.16
CA HIS A 41 -2.71 6.53 -5.05
C HIS A 41 -3.94 7.40 -5.21
N SER A 42 -5.11 6.77 -5.38
CA SER A 42 -6.40 7.42 -5.54
C SER A 42 -7.33 7.10 -4.37
N SER A 43 -8.13 8.09 -3.98
CA SER A 43 -9.18 7.88 -2.98
C SER A 43 -10.53 7.46 -3.56
N ALA A 44 -10.68 7.44 -4.88
CA ALA A 44 -11.96 7.22 -5.56
C ALA A 44 -12.61 5.88 -5.18
N VAL A 45 -11.83 4.78 -5.17
CA VAL A 45 -12.34 3.44 -4.82
C VAL A 45 -12.91 3.41 -3.40
N MET A 46 -12.22 4.06 -2.45
CA MET A 46 -12.67 4.12 -1.06
C MET A 46 -13.90 5.02 -0.89
N ALA A 47 -13.94 6.15 -1.59
CA ALA A 47 -15.08 7.07 -1.57
C ALA A 47 -16.34 6.40 -2.14
N ALA A 48 -16.21 5.69 -3.27
CA ALA A 48 -17.30 4.91 -3.86
C ALA A 48 -17.80 3.79 -2.92
N LYS A 49 -16.89 3.09 -2.24
CA LYS A 49 -17.24 2.06 -1.25
C LYS A 49 -17.98 2.67 -0.05
N ALA A 50 -17.53 3.83 0.44
CA ALA A 50 -18.19 4.54 1.53
C ALA A 50 -19.61 4.98 1.15
N ALA A 51 -19.78 5.55 -0.05
CA ALA A 51 -21.09 5.97 -0.55
C ALA A 51 -22.10 4.81 -0.62
N ARG A 52 -21.65 3.61 -1.04
CA ARG A 52 -22.50 2.40 -1.11
C ARG A 52 -23.02 1.93 0.25
N VAL A 53 -22.29 2.19 1.33
CA VAL A 53 -22.68 1.77 2.69
C VAL A 53 -23.30 2.92 3.50
N GLY A 54 -23.70 4.01 2.85
CA GLY A 54 -24.29 5.19 3.49
C GLY A 54 -23.29 6.05 4.26
N GLY A 55 -21.99 5.85 4.04
CA GLY A 55 -20.92 6.67 4.60
C GLY A 55 -20.76 8.00 3.87
N ALA A 56 -20.42 9.06 4.61
CA ALA A 56 -20.15 10.38 4.03
C ALA A 56 -18.71 10.49 3.52
N SER A 57 -18.53 10.81 2.24
CA SER A 57 -17.23 11.28 1.75
C SER A 57 -17.05 12.75 2.14
N ARG A 58 -16.16 13.02 3.11
CA ARG A 58 -15.93 14.37 3.64
C ARG A 58 -14.98 15.22 2.79
N ARG A 59 -14.35 14.63 1.76
CA ARG A 59 -13.37 15.28 0.88
C ARG A 59 -13.56 14.85 -0.57
N ASN A 60 -13.15 15.72 -1.47
CA ASN A 60 -13.08 15.40 -2.89
C ASN A 60 -12.04 14.30 -3.14
N GLU A 61 -12.22 13.59 -4.24
CA GLU A 61 -11.27 12.58 -4.68
C GLU A 61 -9.94 13.24 -5.03
N ILE A 62 -8.85 12.66 -4.55
CA ILE A 62 -7.49 13.13 -4.80
C ILE A 62 -6.69 11.96 -5.33
N GLU A 63 -5.97 12.23 -6.41
CA GLU A 63 -4.94 11.34 -6.94
C GLU A 63 -3.57 11.93 -6.64
N SER A 64 -2.67 11.08 -6.19
CA SER A 64 -1.34 11.48 -5.74
C SER A 64 -0.32 10.46 -6.20
N LEU A 65 0.81 10.95 -6.67
CA LEU A 65 1.84 10.11 -7.26
C LEU A 65 2.99 9.97 -6.26
N HIS A 66 3.26 8.72 -5.86
CA HIS A 66 4.23 8.39 -4.81
C HIS A 66 5.25 7.36 -5.33
N PRO A 67 6.53 7.44 -4.92
CA PRO A 67 7.51 6.44 -5.29
C PRO A 67 7.21 5.09 -4.62
N LEU A 68 7.43 3.98 -5.33
CA LEU A 68 7.24 2.63 -4.79
C LEU A 68 8.26 2.28 -3.70
N VAL A 69 9.43 2.90 -3.73
CA VAL A 69 10.47 2.77 -2.71
C VAL A 69 10.71 4.12 -2.06
N THR A 70 10.51 4.19 -0.76
CA THR A 70 10.78 5.38 0.05
C THR A 70 11.93 5.15 0.99
N VAL A 71 12.63 6.22 1.37
CA VAL A 71 13.67 6.19 2.40
C VAL A 71 13.08 6.77 3.68
N HIS A 72 13.12 6.00 4.76
CA HIS A 72 12.63 6.47 6.05
C HIS A 72 13.56 7.57 6.60
N PRO A 73 13.06 8.79 6.88
CA PRO A 73 13.91 9.97 7.11
C PRO A 73 14.76 9.86 8.38
N ALA A 74 14.31 9.14 9.41
CA ALA A 74 15.03 9.01 10.66
C ALA A 74 16.04 7.85 10.67
N THR A 75 15.80 6.79 9.90
CA THR A 75 16.63 5.56 9.94
C THR A 75 17.44 5.33 8.67
N GLY A 76 17.14 6.05 7.58
CA GLY A 76 17.75 5.84 6.26
C GLY A 76 17.35 4.52 5.59
N SER A 77 16.48 3.72 6.20
CA SER A 77 16.07 2.42 5.69
C SER A 77 15.18 2.57 4.46
N LYS A 78 15.39 1.74 3.43
CA LYS A 78 14.50 1.64 2.28
C LYS A 78 13.29 0.79 2.62
N SER A 79 12.10 1.25 2.25
CA SER A 79 10.83 0.55 2.45
C SER A 79 10.00 0.56 1.18
N LEU A 80 9.20 -0.49 1.01
CA LEU A 80 8.16 -0.50 -0.03
C LEU A 80 6.99 0.36 0.43
N TYR A 81 6.62 1.37 -0.35
CA TYR A 81 5.44 2.20 -0.07
C TYR A 81 4.23 1.64 -0.82
N ILE A 82 3.65 0.55 -0.31
CA ILE A 82 2.53 -0.15 -0.94
C ILE A 82 1.27 -0.04 -0.11
N ASN A 83 0.15 0.27 -0.77
CA ASN A 83 -1.18 0.15 -0.18
C ASN A 83 -2.17 -0.35 -1.24
N PRO A 84 -2.53 -1.65 -1.24
CA PRO A 84 -3.35 -2.24 -2.29
C PRO A 84 -4.78 -1.69 -2.33
N GLU A 85 -5.28 -1.08 -1.25
CA GLU A 85 -6.62 -0.47 -1.24
C GLU A 85 -6.65 0.93 -1.86
N ARG A 86 -5.49 1.55 -2.07
CA ARG A 86 -5.36 2.94 -2.51
C ARG A 86 -4.61 3.07 -3.83
N MET A 87 -3.75 2.12 -4.17
CA MET A 87 -3.01 2.13 -5.42
C MET A 87 -3.91 1.77 -6.60
N THR A 88 -3.80 2.53 -7.69
CA THR A 88 -4.57 2.31 -8.91
C THR A 88 -3.70 1.71 -10.01
N TYR A 89 -2.55 2.32 -10.30
CA TYR A 89 -1.59 1.80 -11.29
C TYR A 89 -0.17 2.34 -11.06
N ILE A 90 0.81 1.74 -11.72
CA ILE A 90 2.21 2.14 -11.73
C ILE A 90 2.50 2.97 -12.99
N GLU A 91 3.08 4.15 -12.82
CA GLU A 91 3.47 5.04 -13.91
C GLU A 91 4.54 4.38 -14.79
N GLY A 92 4.32 4.41 -16.10
CA GLY A 92 5.26 3.87 -17.10
C GLY A 92 5.07 2.39 -17.46
N LEU A 93 4.13 1.69 -16.81
CA LEU A 93 3.74 0.32 -17.18
C LEU A 93 2.39 0.30 -17.88
N ARG A 94 2.13 -0.72 -18.69
CA ARG A 94 0.78 -0.98 -19.20
C ARG A 94 -0.13 -1.43 -18.05
N ASN A 95 -1.44 -1.23 -18.18
CA ASN A 95 -2.41 -1.60 -17.15
C ASN A 95 -2.26 -3.08 -16.72
N GLU A 96 -2.14 -4.00 -17.67
CA GLU A 96 -1.98 -5.44 -17.37
C GLU A 96 -0.68 -5.75 -16.60
N GLU A 97 0.41 -5.06 -16.94
CA GLU A 97 1.71 -5.22 -16.27
C GLU A 97 1.66 -4.62 -14.86
N SER A 98 1.05 -3.44 -14.74
CA SER A 98 0.82 -2.74 -13.49
C SER A 98 -0.02 -3.59 -12.53
N ASP A 99 -1.14 -4.15 -12.99
CA ASP A 99 -2.04 -4.96 -12.15
C ASP A 99 -1.35 -6.21 -11.62
N ASN A 100 -0.61 -6.91 -12.50
CA ASN A 100 0.17 -8.08 -12.11
C ASN A 100 1.27 -7.72 -11.11
N MET A 101 1.95 -6.59 -11.31
CA MET A 101 3.02 -6.12 -10.42
C MET A 101 2.47 -5.70 -9.04
N LEU A 102 1.38 -4.93 -9.01
CA LEU A 102 0.71 -4.53 -7.76
C LEU A 102 0.21 -5.74 -6.99
N LYS A 103 -0.36 -6.73 -7.69
CA LYS A 103 -0.78 -7.99 -7.08
C LYS A 103 0.40 -8.76 -6.50
N PHE A 104 1.47 -8.95 -7.26
CA PHE A 104 2.68 -9.63 -6.79
C PHE A 104 3.25 -8.95 -5.54
N LEU A 105 3.41 -7.62 -5.57
CA LEU A 105 3.96 -6.85 -4.46
C LEU A 105 3.05 -6.88 -3.22
N SER A 106 1.73 -6.82 -3.41
CA SER A 106 0.75 -6.99 -2.32
C SER A 106 0.85 -8.39 -1.70
N ASP A 107 0.91 -9.43 -2.53
CA ASP A 107 0.99 -10.83 -2.08
C ASP A 107 2.32 -11.07 -1.33
N HIS A 108 3.42 -10.50 -1.80
CA HIS A 108 4.73 -10.53 -1.14
C HIS A 108 4.70 -9.93 0.27
N VAL A 109 4.07 -8.75 0.42
CA VAL A 109 3.92 -8.09 1.73
C VAL A 109 3.02 -8.91 2.68
N LYS A 110 1.94 -9.49 2.17
CA LYS A 110 0.95 -10.22 2.98
C LYS A 110 1.43 -11.61 3.41
N LEU A 111 2.10 -12.33 2.53
CA LEU A 111 2.50 -13.72 2.74
C LEU A 111 3.89 -13.85 3.35
N GLY A 112 4.73 -12.81 3.24
CA GLY A 112 6.09 -12.82 3.78
C GLY A 112 6.98 -13.88 3.15
N ALA A 113 6.80 -14.19 1.87
CA ALA A 113 7.70 -15.08 1.12
C ALA A 113 9.09 -14.45 0.91
#